data_AF-A0A0Q8HRD7-F1
#
_entry.id   AF-A0A0Q8HRD7-F1
#
_cell.length_a   1.000
_cell.length_b   1.000
_cell.length_c   1.000
_cell.angle_alpha   90.00
_cell.angle_beta   90.00
_cell.angle_gamma   90.00
#
_symmetry.space_group_name_H-M   'P 1'
#
loop_
_entity.id
_entity.type
_entity.pdbx_description
1 polymer ?
#
loop_
_entity_poly.entity_id
_entity_poly.type
_entity_poly.pdbx_seq_one_letter_code
_entity_poly.pdbx_strand_id
1 'polypeptide(L)'
;MTGLSLGRIAIGVGALVAPAPTAKAFGLDPTNNPQLGYFGRMFGAREIALGAVTLVSKGALRRNLTLVGMAVDSADAASGAAELTSQTVSKLSGIMLIGGAVGAVGAGVVGLVLGRGK
;
A
#
# COMPACT_ATOMS: atom_id res chain seq x y z
N MET A 1 4.33 8.37 -10.98
CA MET A 1 4.03 9.20 -9.79
C MET A 1 2.53 9.35 -9.56
N THR A 2 1.79 10.04 -10.45
CA THR A 2 0.34 10.24 -10.28
C THR A 2 -0.45 8.94 -10.17
N GLY A 3 -0.22 7.96 -11.06
CA GLY A 3 -0.91 6.66 -11.01
C GLY A 3 -0.65 5.89 -9.71
N LEU A 4 0.60 5.86 -9.23
CA LEU A 4 0.96 5.25 -7.94
C LEU A 4 0.20 5.91 -6.78
N SER A 5 0.20 7.25 -6.72
CA SER A 5 -0.51 7.97 -5.66
C SER A 5 -2.02 7.75 -5.72
N LEU A 6 -2.63 7.71 -6.91
CA LEU A 6 -4.05 7.43 -7.08
C LEU A 6 -4.42 6.00 -6.66
N GLY A 7 -3.59 5.00 -7.02
CA GLY A 7 -3.81 3.60 -6.62
C GLY A 7 -3.79 3.44 -5.09
N ARG A 8 -2.77 4.02 -4.44
CA ARG A 8 -2.67 4.12 -2.98
C ARG A 8 -3.91 4.76 -2.35
N ILE A 9 -4.37 5.89 -2.89
CA ILE A 9 -5.59 6.56 -2.38
C ILE A 9 -6.81 5.65 -2.56
N ALA A 10 -6.98 5.02 -3.72
CA ALA A 10 -8.12 4.15 -3.99
C ALA A 10 -8.18 2.96 -3.00
N ILE A 11 -7.05 2.29 -2.78
CA ILE A 11 -6.94 1.21 -1.79
C ILE A 11 -7.23 1.75 -0.39
N GLY A 12 -6.67 2.92 -0.04
CA GLY A 12 -6.86 3.54 1.26
C GLY A 12 -8.31 3.93 1.54
N VAL A 13 -9.01 4.49 0.55
CA VAL A 13 -10.45 4.79 0.64
C VAL A 13 -11.26 3.51 0.83
N GLY A 14 -10.95 2.46 0.07
CA GLY A 14 -11.55 1.14 0.26
C GLY A 14 -11.37 0.63 1.69
N ALA A 15 -10.14 0.64 2.20
CA ALA A 15 -9.82 0.17 3.54
C ALA A 15 -10.44 1.02 4.66
N LEU A 16 -10.67 2.32 4.41
CA LEU A 16 -11.29 3.24 5.36
C LEU A 16 -12.82 3.08 5.41
N VAL A 17 -13.47 3.04 4.25
CA VAL A 17 -14.95 3.06 4.13
C VAL A 17 -15.53 1.65 4.14
N ALA A 18 -14.87 0.70 3.48
CA ALA A 18 -15.33 -0.68 3.29
C ALA A 18 -14.22 -1.69 3.64
N PRO A 19 -13.73 -1.72 4.89
CA PRO A 19 -12.57 -2.53 5.26
C PRO A 19 -12.76 -4.03 5.01
N ALA A 20 -13.95 -4.58 5.25
CA ALA A 20 -14.19 -6.01 5.07
C ALA A 20 -14.18 -6.43 3.58
N PRO A 21 -14.92 -5.76 2.67
CA PRO A 21 -14.78 -5.99 1.24
C PRO A 21 -13.35 -5.82 0.73
N THR A 22 -12.64 -4.77 1.18
CA THR A 22 -11.24 -4.55 0.78
C THR A 22 -10.33 -5.67 1.27
N ALA A 23 -10.44 -6.08 2.54
CA ALA A 23 -9.67 -7.20 3.09
C ALA A 23 -9.89 -8.49 2.30
N LYS A 24 -11.15 -8.81 1.95
CA LYS A 24 -11.49 -9.98 1.12
C LYS A 24 -10.86 -9.92 -0.27
N ALA A 25 -10.77 -8.74 -0.88
CA ALA A 25 -10.10 -8.56 -2.18
C ALA A 25 -8.59 -8.89 -2.12
N PHE A 26 -7.97 -8.76 -0.94
CA PHE A 26 -6.60 -9.20 -0.67
C PHE A 26 -6.52 -10.62 -0.08
N GLY A 27 -7.61 -11.39 -0.14
CA GLY A 27 -7.68 -12.76 0.35
C GLY A 27 -7.63 -12.90 1.88
N LEU A 28 -7.88 -11.82 2.63
CA LEU A 28 -7.98 -11.87 4.10
C LEU A 28 -9.38 -12.28 4.55
N ASP A 29 -9.48 -12.78 5.77
CA ASP A 29 -10.74 -13.21 6.38
C ASP A 29 -11.18 -12.25 7.52
N PRO A 30 -11.96 -11.20 7.20
CA PRO A 30 -12.48 -10.28 8.20
C PRO A 30 -13.59 -10.89 9.07
N THR A 31 -14.14 -12.06 8.72
CA THR A 31 -15.20 -12.71 9.51
C THR A 31 -14.64 -13.41 10.73
N ASN A 32 -13.50 -14.10 10.56
CA ASN A 32 -12.79 -14.75 11.64
C ASN A 32 -11.76 -13.84 12.34
N ASN A 33 -11.56 -12.61 11.84
CA ASN A 33 -10.72 -11.60 12.46
C ASN A 33 -11.38 -10.20 12.44
N PRO A 34 -12.26 -9.89 13.42
CA PRO A 34 -12.99 -8.62 13.46
C PRO A 34 -12.08 -7.40 13.69
N GLN A 35 -10.86 -7.60 14.21
CA GLN A 35 -9.88 -6.52 14.43
C GLN A 35 -9.28 -6.00 13.11
N LEU A 36 -9.32 -6.79 12.02
CA LEU A 36 -8.87 -6.34 10.70
C LEU A 36 -9.58 -5.08 10.24
N GLY A 37 -10.85 -4.91 10.59
CA GLY A 37 -11.58 -3.70 10.24
C GLY A 37 -11.05 -2.43 10.92
N TYR A 38 -10.57 -2.56 12.15
CA TYR A 38 -9.98 -1.44 12.88
C TYR A 38 -8.62 -1.06 12.29
N PHE A 39 -7.71 -2.03 12.15
CA PHE A 39 -6.38 -1.80 11.57
C PHE A 39 -6.44 -1.39 10.08
N GLY A 40 -7.38 -1.95 9.31
CA GLY A 40 -7.59 -1.59 7.91
C GLY A 40 -7.96 -0.11 7.73
N ARG A 41 -8.73 0.47 8.65
CA ARG A 41 -9.03 1.91 8.61
C ARG A 41 -7.82 2.77 8.93
N MET A 42 -7.00 2.36 9.90
CA MET A 42 -5.75 3.06 10.24
C MET A 42 -4.76 3.03 9.07
N PHE A 43 -4.60 1.85 8.45
CA PHE A 43 -3.86 1.69 7.20
C PHE A 43 -4.42 2.62 6.12
N GLY A 44 -5.73 2.56 5.87
CA GLY A 44 -6.36 3.34 4.81
C GLY A 44 -6.19 4.85 4.96
N ALA A 45 -6.34 5.39 6.18
CA ALA A 45 -6.13 6.81 6.46
C ALA A 45 -4.70 7.26 6.11
N ARG A 46 -3.70 6.44 6.46
CA ARG A 46 -2.29 6.69 6.13
C ARG A 46 -2.04 6.70 4.63
N GLU A 47 -2.62 5.73 3.92
CA GLU A 47 -2.49 5.61 2.47
C GLU A 47 -3.06 6.85 1.76
N ILE A 48 -4.25 7.29 2.15
CA ILE A 48 -4.89 8.48 1.62
C ILE A 48 -4.02 9.71 1.85
N ALA A 49 -3.56 9.93 3.09
CA ALA A 49 -2.75 11.09 3.45
C ALA A 49 -1.46 11.15 2.63
N LEU A 50 -0.70 10.04 2.56
CA LEU A 50 0.57 10.00 1.83
C LEU A 50 0.37 10.15 0.31
N GLY A 51 -0.69 9.54 -0.23
CA GLY A 51 -1.03 9.69 -1.65
C GLY A 51 -1.42 11.13 -1.99
N ALA A 52 -2.31 11.74 -1.20
CA ALA A 52 -2.81 13.09 -1.43
C ALA A 52 -1.69 14.13 -1.35
N VAL A 53 -0.85 14.07 -0.31
CA VAL A 53 0.27 15.01 -0.16
C VAL A 53 1.29 14.84 -1.30
N THR A 54 1.51 13.61 -1.77
CA THR A 54 2.39 13.34 -2.92
C THR A 54 1.82 13.89 -4.24
N LEU A 55 0.49 13.89 -4.42
CA LEU A 55 -0.15 14.42 -5.63
C LEU A 55 -0.03 15.94 -5.74
N VAL A 56 -0.25 16.65 -4.63
CA VAL A 56 -0.20 18.12 -4.60
C VAL A 56 1.22 18.67 -4.55
N SER A 57 2.20 17.85 -4.15
CA SER A 57 3.61 18.23 -4.09
C SER A 57 4.26 18.31 -5.48
N LYS A 58 5.34 19.11 -5.58
CA LYS A 58 6.15 19.28 -6.79
C LYS A 58 7.64 19.15 -6.49
N GLY A 59 8.46 19.00 -7.55
CA GLY A 59 9.91 18.99 -7.48
C GLY A 59 10.48 17.99 -6.46
N ALA A 60 11.45 18.45 -5.67
CA ALA A 60 12.14 17.63 -4.67
C ALA A 60 11.19 17.06 -3.60
N LEU A 61 10.17 17.81 -3.18
CA LEU A 61 9.21 17.35 -2.17
C LEU A 61 8.40 16.14 -2.69
N ARG A 62 7.92 16.19 -3.93
CA ARG A 62 7.21 15.06 -4.55
C ARG A 62 8.09 13.82 -4.63
N ARG A 63 9.35 13.98 -5.03
CA ARG A 63 10.34 12.90 -5.09
C ARG A 63 10.55 12.28 -3.70
N ASN A 64 10.77 13.11 -2.67
CA ASN A 64 11.02 12.63 -1.32
C ASN A 64 9.81 11.89 -0.74
N LEU A 65 8.60 12.42 -0.91
CA LEU A 65 7.37 11.75 -0.47
C LEU A 65 7.15 10.40 -1.16
N THR A 66 7.62 10.26 -2.40
CA THR A 66 7.56 8.98 -3.11
C THR A 66 8.55 7.98 -2.54
N LEU A 67 9.77 8.42 -2.21
CA LEU A 67 10.74 7.57 -1.52
C LEU A 67 10.19 7.12 -0.15
N VAL A 68 9.51 8.01 0.58
CA VAL A 68 8.83 7.66 1.83
C VAL A 68 7.71 6.63 1.58
N GLY A 69 6.92 6.80 0.52
CA GLY A 69 5.92 5.81 0.11
C GLY A 69 6.53 4.44 -0.16
N MET A 70 7.59 4.40 -0.97
CA MET A 70 8.32 3.17 -1.28
C MET A 70 8.92 2.51 -0.04
N ALA A 71 9.42 3.30 0.92
CA ALA A 71 9.94 2.76 2.17
C ALA A 71 8.86 2.03 2.97
N VAL A 72 7.62 2.54 2.94
CA VAL A 72 6.54 1.87 3.66
C VAL A 72 5.96 0.70 2.88
N ASP A 73 5.81 0.81 1.57
CA ASP A 73 5.45 -0.35 0.76
C ASP A 73 6.49 -1.48 0.96
N SER A 74 7.77 -1.15 1.12
CA SER A 74 8.82 -2.14 1.43
C SER A 74 8.65 -2.77 2.82
N ALA A 75 8.25 -1.98 3.82
CA ALA A 75 7.98 -2.49 5.17
C ALA A 75 6.74 -3.40 5.20
N ASP A 76 5.71 -3.08 4.42
CA ASP A 76 4.51 -3.91 4.27
C ASP A 76 4.86 -5.24 3.57
N ALA A 77 5.69 -5.21 2.53
CA ALA A 77 6.19 -6.40 1.85
C ALA A 77 7.02 -7.29 2.79
N ALA A 78 7.91 -6.68 3.59
CA ALA A 78 8.72 -7.41 4.57
C ALA A 78 7.86 -8.07 5.65
N SER A 79 6.83 -7.36 6.14
CA SER A 79 5.86 -7.89 7.10
C SER A 79 5.09 -9.06 6.49
N GLY A 80 4.57 -8.91 5.26
CA GLY A 80 3.90 -10.00 4.55
C GLY A 80 4.78 -11.22 4.34
N ALA A 81 6.07 -11.02 4.03
CA ALA A 81 7.03 -12.12 3.88
C ALA A 81 7.28 -12.85 5.20
N ALA A 82 7.41 -12.13 6.32
CA ALA A 82 7.56 -12.72 7.65
C ALA A 82 6.32 -13.52 8.08
N GLU A 83 5.12 -13.00 7.80
CA GLU A 83 3.88 -13.73 8.12
C GLU A 83 3.73 -14.98 7.24
N LEU A 84 4.09 -14.89 5.96
CA LEU A 84 4.05 -16.04 5.04
C LEU A 84 5.01 -17.16 5.47
N THR A 85 6.19 -16.84 5.99
CA THR A 85 7.14 -17.85 6.52
C THR A 85 6.66 -18.44 7.84
N SER A 86 5.93 -17.68 8.65
CA SER A 86 5.34 -18.15 9.92
C SER A 86 4.04 -18.93 9.78
N GLN A 87 3.47 -19.02 8.57
CA GLN A 87 2.19 -19.70 8.24
C GLN A 87 0.96 -19.17 8.99
N THR A 88 1.03 -17.94 9.51
CA THR A 88 -0.08 -17.23 10.18
C THR A 88 -1.11 -16.68 9.21
N VAL A 89 -0.73 -16.47 7.94
CA VAL A 89 -1.59 -15.99 6.87
C VAL A 89 -1.68 -17.02 5.74
N SER A 90 -2.81 -17.04 5.04
CA SER A 90 -2.95 -17.93 3.88
C SER A 90 -1.94 -17.56 2.79
N LYS A 91 -1.47 -18.55 2.03
CA LYS A 91 -0.53 -18.31 0.92
C LYS A 91 -1.05 -17.28 -0.09
N LEU A 92 -2.35 -17.33 -0.37
CA LEU A 92 -3.00 -16.39 -1.27
C LEU A 92 -2.93 -14.96 -0.72
N SER A 93 -3.28 -14.76 0.55
CA SER A 93 -3.21 -13.44 1.18
C SER A 93 -1.80 -12.89 1.21
N GLY A 94 -0.82 -13.73 1.59
CA GLY A 94 0.59 -13.37 1.61
C GLY A 94 1.08 -12.93 0.23
N ILE A 95 0.82 -13.72 -0.82
CA ILE A 95 1.22 -13.38 -2.19
C ILE A 95 0.55 -12.08 -2.67
N MET A 96 -0.74 -11.89 -2.42
CA MET A 96 -1.48 -10.71 -2.86
C MET A 96 -0.95 -9.43 -2.19
N LEU A 97 -0.70 -9.46 -0.88
CA LEU A 97 -0.22 -8.31 -0.11
C LEU A 97 1.24 -7.98 -0.46
N ILE A 98 2.12 -8.98 -0.50
CA ILE A 98 3.52 -8.80 -0.91
C ILE A 98 3.57 -8.30 -2.36
N GLY A 99 2.78 -8.90 -3.25
CA GLY A 99 2.74 -8.53 -4.67
C GLY A 99 2.29 -7.09 -4.90
N GLY A 100 1.23 -6.65 -4.21
CA GLY A 100 0.77 -5.26 -4.26
C GLY A 100 1.84 -4.28 -3.78
N ALA A 101 2.48 -4.60 -2.65
CA ALA A 101 3.53 -3.77 -2.05
C ALA A 101 4.79 -3.68 -2.94
N VAL A 102 5.30 -4.81 -3.44
CA VAL A 102 6.44 -4.85 -4.37
C VAL A 102 6.11 -4.13 -5.68
N GLY A 103 4.89 -4.29 -6.19
CA GLY A 103 4.41 -3.58 -7.38
C GLY A 103 4.41 -2.06 -7.18
N ALA A 104 3.99 -1.58 -6.01
CA ALA A 104 4.01 -0.17 -5.66
C ALA A 104 5.44 0.39 -5.58
N VAL A 105 6.37 -0.35 -4.97
CA VAL A 105 7.81 -0.01 -4.96
C VAL A 105 8.35 0.09 -6.39
N GLY A 106 8.06 -0.90 -7.24
CA GLY A 106 8.47 -0.91 -8.64
C GLY A 106 7.93 0.30 -9.43
N ALA A 107 6.64 0.61 -9.26
CA ALA A 107 6.04 1.80 -9.87
C ALA A 107 6.66 3.11 -9.37
N GLY A 108 7.09 3.16 -8.11
CA GLY A 108 7.86 4.25 -7.53
C GLY A 108 9.23 4.41 -8.20
N VAL A 109 9.98 3.33 -8.33
CA VAL A 109 11.29 3.30 -9.02
C VAL A 109 11.14 3.79 -10.46
N VAL A 110 10.21 3.23 -11.23
CA VAL A 110 9.95 3.64 -12.63
C VAL A 110 9.59 5.11 -12.70
N GLY A 111 8.71 5.58 -11.81
CA GLY A 111 8.31 6.99 -11.76
C GLY A 111 9.47 7.94 -11.44
N LEU A 112 10.41 7.54 -10.59
CA LEU A 112 11.61 8.32 -10.27
C LEU A 112 12.64 8.30 -11.40
N VAL A 113 12.83 7.16 -12.06
CA VAL A 113 13.76 7.03 -13.19
C VAL A 113 13.27 7.85 -14.38
N LEU A 114 12.00 7.71 -14.77
CA LEU A 114 11.41 8.48 -15.88
C LEU A 114 11.27 9.98 -15.55
N GLY A 115 11.13 10.32 -14.27
CA GLY A 115 11.04 11.71 -13.81
C GLY A 115 12.38 12.45 -13.74
N ARG A 116 13.52 11.76 -13.82
CA ARG A 116 14.87 12.36 -13.82
C ARG A 116 15.30 12.96 -15.16
N GLY A 117 14.58 12.66 -16.24
CA GLY A 117 14.86 13.18 -17.58
C GLY A 117 14.08 14.44 -17.96
N LYS A 118 13.40 15.08 -17.01
CA LYS A 118 12.66 16.35 -17.15
C LYS A 118 13.07 17.32 -16.06
#